data_AF-A0A9X3IZN2-F1
#
_entry.id   AF-A0A9X3IZN2-F1
#
_cell.length_a   1.000
_cell.length_b   1.000
_cell.length_c   1.000
_cell.angle_alpha   90.00
_cell.angle_beta   90.00
_cell.angle_gamma   90.00
#
_symmetry.space_group_name_H-M   'P 1'
#
loop_
_entity.id
_entity.type
_entity.pdbx_description
1 polymer ?
#
loop_
_entity_poly.entity_id
_entity_poly.type
_entity_poly.pdbx_seq_one_letter_code
_entity_poly.pdbx_strand_id
1 'polypeptide(L)'
;MRRHGLAAPEQLTGLGEGEARALEQYQQAEAVDRAIRAAQAHLVCERLLPAKTRRGVFGSETARALAVYQRRHWIVAAGELDGDTQAALLADSRELDLRLALRVLRQRVADAAGLIEDGSARGEWGTVLGRRLDPAELRFDAGYAPLADGAADLVSPTTEAAARALGWHDFASTRDSLRALLDATPTPIAVRLPRPPAYHGSTMALRAVIHCSGAAREEDDDSQVARPRRPVLELYARTGEREIALVRWPTTLGGWKPERLADGAIVRRHKASDVGPRVWRDLVAAPVWFAPASTPDDELLGVRDGRWTVKEDLVGPGYRSAYGLMMLVHHEQVDHGDHVHMIDHGIRTHGSVSYRSILSGDSHGCHRLYNHQALLLAAFLLRHRDYAVRGPIEETYVRRVAGHGGRWVVARDQRGYLYELTPPVPVDVRAGSVGRACAR
;
A
#
# COMPACT_ATOMS: atom_id res chain seq x y z
N MET A 1 46.13 18.05 -4.45
CA MET A 1 46.88 17.95 -5.73
C MET A 1 47.67 19.21 -6.07
N ARG A 2 47.06 20.32 -6.49
CA ARG A 2 47.82 21.55 -6.89
C ARG A 2 48.77 22.09 -5.81
N ARG A 3 48.36 22.05 -4.54
CA ARG A 3 49.19 22.45 -3.38
C ARG A 3 50.46 21.60 -3.22
N HIS A 4 50.45 20.36 -3.68
CA HIS A 4 51.53 19.37 -3.49
C HIS A 4 52.22 18.99 -4.81
N GLY A 5 51.93 19.68 -5.92
CA GLY A 5 52.57 19.39 -7.22
C GLY A 5 52.30 17.99 -7.79
N LEU A 6 51.23 17.32 -7.35
CA LEU A 6 50.93 15.94 -7.77
C LEU A 6 50.21 15.89 -9.12
N ALA A 7 50.56 14.88 -9.93
CA ALA A 7 49.99 14.64 -11.26
C ALA A 7 48.74 13.74 -11.21
N ALA A 8 48.61 12.90 -10.18
CA ALA A 8 47.51 11.94 -10.05
C ALA A 8 46.93 11.90 -8.62
N PRO A 9 45.61 11.71 -8.44
CA PRO A 9 44.97 11.68 -7.12
C PRO A 9 45.52 10.59 -6.20
N GLU A 10 45.91 9.44 -6.74
CA GLU A 10 46.43 8.27 -6.00
C GLU A 10 47.69 8.61 -5.21
N GLN A 11 48.46 9.60 -5.68
CA GLN A 11 49.68 10.07 -5.03
C GLN A 11 49.41 10.80 -3.70
N LEU A 12 48.14 11.15 -3.40
CA LEU A 12 47.76 11.75 -2.12
C LEU A 12 47.86 10.77 -0.94
N THR A 13 47.76 9.47 -1.20
CA THR A 13 47.86 8.43 -0.15
C THR A 13 49.23 8.37 0.52
N GLY A 14 50.29 8.79 -0.19
CA GLY A 14 51.66 8.81 0.31
C GLY A 14 52.04 10.07 1.09
N LEU A 15 51.14 11.05 1.24
CA LEU A 15 51.43 12.35 1.86
C LEU A 15 50.99 12.48 3.32
N GLY A 16 50.10 11.59 3.80
CA GLY A 16 49.59 11.60 5.16
C GLY A 16 48.15 11.09 5.27
N GLU A 17 47.69 10.83 6.49
CA GLU A 17 46.32 10.33 6.76
C GLU A 17 45.23 11.32 6.31
N GLY A 18 45.49 12.63 6.43
CA GLY A 18 44.55 13.68 6.02
C GLY A 18 44.31 13.71 4.51
N GLU A 19 45.38 13.63 3.73
CA GLU A 19 45.35 13.58 2.27
C GLU A 19 44.75 12.27 1.74
N ALA A 20 45.02 11.14 2.41
CA ALA A 20 44.38 9.85 2.11
C ALA A 20 42.87 9.90 2.32
N ARG A 21 42.40 10.48 3.44
CA ARG A 21 40.97 10.67 3.73
C ARG A 21 40.30 11.60 2.73
N ALA A 22 40.99 12.67 2.30
CA ALA A 22 40.47 13.58 1.28
C ALA A 22 40.33 12.90 -0.09
N LEU A 23 41.25 11.99 -0.45
CA LEU A 23 41.14 11.18 -1.66
C LEU A 23 39.95 10.22 -1.59
N GLU A 24 39.77 9.53 -0.46
CA GLU A 24 38.63 8.62 -0.25
C GLU A 24 37.29 9.37 -0.38
N GLN A 25 37.16 10.53 0.27
CA GLN A 25 35.98 11.39 0.15
C GLN A 25 35.72 11.83 -1.29
N TYR A 26 36.78 12.19 -2.04
CA TYR A 26 36.67 12.54 -3.45
C TYR A 26 36.18 11.36 -4.29
N GLN A 27 36.77 10.17 -4.12
CA GLN A 27 36.38 8.96 -4.84
C GLN A 27 34.93 8.56 -4.54
N GLN A 28 34.50 8.69 -3.28
CA GLN A 28 33.12 8.47 -2.88
C GLN A 28 32.18 9.48 -3.54
N ALA A 29 32.51 10.77 -3.52
CA ALA A 29 31.72 11.81 -4.17
C ALA A 29 31.62 11.62 -5.70
N GLU A 30 32.71 11.22 -6.34
CA GLU A 30 32.73 10.90 -7.78
C GLU A 30 31.88 9.66 -8.10
N ALA A 31 31.93 8.62 -7.27
CA ALA A 31 31.05 7.45 -7.42
C ALA A 31 29.58 7.83 -7.29
N VAL A 32 29.24 8.69 -6.32
CA VAL A 32 27.87 9.19 -6.12
C VAL A 32 27.40 10.03 -7.31
N ASP A 33 28.21 10.97 -7.81
CA ASP A 33 27.88 11.78 -9.00
C ASP A 33 27.62 10.89 -10.23
N ARG A 34 28.47 9.89 -10.47
CA ARG A 34 28.28 8.92 -11.57
C ARG A 34 26.98 8.13 -11.42
N ALA A 35 26.67 7.64 -10.21
CA ALA A 35 25.43 6.92 -9.94
C ALA A 35 24.19 7.80 -10.17
N ILE A 36 24.21 9.05 -9.71
CA ILE A 36 23.12 10.02 -9.93
C ILE A 36 22.94 10.26 -11.43
N ARG A 37 24.02 10.49 -12.17
CA ARG A 37 23.97 10.70 -13.64
C ARG A 37 23.37 9.50 -14.35
N ALA A 38 23.78 8.29 -13.99
CA ALA A 38 23.26 7.06 -14.57
C ALA A 38 21.75 6.90 -14.31
N ALA A 39 21.31 7.08 -13.06
CA ALA A 39 19.89 7.03 -12.70
C ALA A 39 19.08 8.10 -13.45
N GLN A 40 19.57 9.34 -13.51
CA GLN A 40 18.90 10.41 -14.25
C GLN A 40 18.86 10.13 -15.76
N ALA A 41 19.90 9.52 -16.33
CA ALA A 41 19.90 9.14 -17.75
C ALA A 41 18.81 8.10 -18.02
N HIS A 42 18.71 7.08 -17.16
CA HIS A 42 17.64 6.07 -17.22
C HIS A 42 16.24 6.71 -17.13
N LEU A 43 16.02 7.59 -16.15
CA LEU A 43 14.72 8.28 -15.98
C LEU A 43 14.35 9.18 -17.18
N VAL A 44 15.35 9.73 -17.89
CA VAL A 44 15.11 10.46 -19.14
C VAL A 44 14.72 9.51 -20.27
N CYS A 45 15.36 8.34 -20.39
CA CYS A 45 14.97 7.31 -21.35
C CYS A 45 13.52 6.84 -21.13
N GLU A 46 13.12 6.68 -19.86
CA GLU A 46 11.76 6.35 -19.45
C GLU A 46 10.77 7.52 -19.56
N ARG A 47 11.22 8.70 -20.00
CA ARG A 47 10.44 9.94 -20.14
C ARG A 47 9.80 10.43 -18.83
N LEU A 48 10.39 10.05 -17.69
CA LEU A 48 9.96 10.46 -16.35
C LEU A 48 10.69 11.72 -15.87
N LEU A 49 11.84 12.02 -16.46
CA LEU A 49 12.64 13.22 -16.19
C LEU A 49 12.86 14.01 -17.49
N PRO A 50 12.73 15.35 -17.48
CA PRO A 50 13.08 16.16 -18.66
C PRO A 50 14.58 16.07 -19.00
N ALA A 51 14.91 15.96 -20.29
CA ALA A 51 16.31 15.89 -20.73
C ALA A 51 17.16 17.11 -20.33
N LYS A 52 16.51 18.27 -20.13
CA LYS A 52 17.13 19.53 -19.70
C LYS A 52 17.43 19.62 -18.19
N THR A 53 17.03 18.64 -17.39
CA THR A 53 17.31 18.65 -15.95
C THR A 53 18.82 18.57 -15.69
N ARG A 54 19.29 19.36 -14.72
CA ARG A 54 20.70 19.43 -14.31
C ARG A 54 21.21 18.04 -13.91
N ARG A 55 22.30 17.61 -14.54
CA ARG A 55 22.92 16.29 -14.32
C ARG A 55 23.84 16.27 -13.10
N GLY A 56 23.92 15.13 -12.41
CA GLY A 56 24.82 14.92 -11.27
C GLY A 56 24.33 15.53 -9.95
N VAL A 57 23.15 16.16 -9.94
CA VAL A 57 22.53 16.73 -8.74
C VAL A 57 21.22 16.01 -8.46
N PHE A 58 21.13 15.34 -7.32
CA PHE A 58 19.89 14.70 -6.87
C PHE A 58 18.94 15.75 -6.26
N GLY A 59 18.19 16.42 -7.13
CA GLY A 59 17.21 17.44 -6.74
C GLY A 59 15.79 16.89 -6.61
N SER A 60 14.85 17.78 -6.25
CA SER A 60 13.42 17.46 -6.12
C SER A 60 12.79 16.95 -7.43
N GLU A 61 13.27 17.37 -8.59
CA GLU A 61 12.84 16.84 -9.88
C GLU A 61 13.23 15.37 -10.04
N THR A 62 14.48 15.01 -9.69
CA THR A 62 14.97 13.64 -9.73
C THR A 62 14.21 12.76 -8.74
N ALA A 63 14.04 13.22 -7.49
CA ALA A 63 13.28 12.49 -6.48
C ALA A 63 11.83 12.21 -6.91
N ARG A 64 11.16 13.19 -7.53
CA ARG A 64 9.78 13.05 -8.03
C ARG A 64 9.69 12.07 -9.20
N ALA A 65 10.62 12.18 -10.16
CA ALA A 65 10.71 11.24 -11.28
C ALA A 65 10.97 9.81 -10.80
N LEU A 66 11.87 9.65 -9.82
CA LEU A 66 12.17 8.37 -9.20
C LEU A 66 10.95 7.80 -8.46
N ALA A 67 10.18 8.64 -7.75
CA ALA A 67 8.94 8.19 -7.12
C ALA A 67 7.89 7.70 -8.14
N VAL A 68 7.84 8.28 -9.34
CA VAL A 68 6.98 7.76 -10.43
C VAL A 68 7.52 6.42 -10.95
N TYR A 69 8.84 6.32 -11.15
CA TYR A 69 9.51 5.08 -11.56
C TYR A 69 9.24 3.94 -10.56
N GLN A 70 9.44 4.19 -9.27
CA GLN A 70 9.17 3.23 -8.19
C GLN A 70 7.73 2.72 -8.25
N ARG A 71 6.73 3.61 -8.39
CA ARG A 71 5.33 3.18 -8.54
C ARG A 71 5.09 2.32 -9.78
N ARG A 72 5.69 2.68 -10.92
CA ARG A 72 5.60 1.90 -12.17
C ARG A 72 6.15 0.48 -12.00
N HIS A 73 7.20 0.33 -11.20
CA HIS A 73 7.87 -0.96 -10.97
C HIS A 73 7.47 -1.66 -9.67
N TRP A 74 6.36 -1.24 -9.05
CA TRP A 74 5.78 -1.88 -7.87
C TRP A 74 6.67 -1.81 -6.61
N ILE A 75 7.43 -0.73 -6.48
CA ILE A 75 8.29 -0.39 -5.33
C ILE A 75 7.57 0.66 -4.47
N VAL A 76 7.71 0.58 -3.15
CA VAL A 76 7.13 1.59 -2.25
C VAL A 76 7.82 2.93 -2.48
N ALA A 77 7.11 3.86 -3.12
CA ALA A 77 7.73 5.08 -3.59
C ALA A 77 8.17 6.02 -2.46
N ALA A 78 9.49 6.18 -2.33
CA ALA A 78 10.15 7.12 -1.42
C ALA A 78 10.77 8.31 -2.16
N GLY A 79 11.01 8.20 -3.47
CA GLY A 79 11.81 9.17 -4.23
C GLY A 79 13.30 9.11 -3.88
N GLU A 80 13.72 8.01 -3.26
CA GLU A 80 15.08 7.74 -2.76
C GLU A 80 15.71 6.61 -3.59
N LEU A 81 17.05 6.58 -3.67
CA LEU A 81 17.78 5.54 -4.41
C LEU A 81 18.11 4.35 -3.48
N ASP A 82 17.08 3.68 -2.97
CA ASP A 82 17.19 2.49 -2.11
C ASP A 82 17.58 1.21 -2.88
N GLY A 83 17.78 0.11 -2.15
CA GLY A 83 18.22 -1.17 -2.72
C GLY A 83 17.26 -1.74 -3.76
N ASP A 84 15.95 -1.66 -3.52
CA ASP A 84 14.93 -2.16 -4.46
C ASP A 84 14.89 -1.31 -5.74
N THR A 85 15.07 0.00 -5.60
CA THR A 85 15.16 0.93 -6.74
C THR A 85 16.42 0.71 -7.55
N GLN A 86 17.56 0.49 -6.90
CA GLN A 86 18.81 0.14 -7.58
C GLN A 86 18.67 -1.21 -8.32
N ALA A 87 18.12 -2.23 -7.66
CA ALA A 87 17.88 -3.53 -8.26
C ALA A 87 16.98 -3.43 -9.50
N ALA A 88 15.93 -2.61 -9.45
CA ALA A 88 15.07 -2.36 -10.61
C ALA A 88 15.79 -1.61 -11.72
N LEU A 89 16.56 -0.55 -11.42
CA LEU A 89 17.32 0.22 -12.43
C LEU A 89 18.38 -0.63 -13.14
N LEU A 90 18.92 -1.65 -12.47
CA LEU A 90 19.90 -2.59 -13.01
C LEU A 90 19.25 -3.78 -13.76
N ALA A 91 17.95 -4.01 -13.59
CA ALA A 91 17.24 -5.09 -14.26
C ALA A 91 16.96 -4.76 -15.73
N ASP A 92 16.80 -5.80 -16.56
CA ASP A 92 16.33 -5.63 -17.93
C ASP A 92 14.90 -5.05 -17.93
N SER A 93 14.69 -3.93 -18.62
CA SER A 93 13.38 -3.31 -18.85
C SER A 93 12.32 -4.29 -19.34
N ARG A 94 12.66 -5.25 -20.20
CA ARG A 94 11.74 -6.27 -20.73
C ARG A 94 11.30 -7.25 -19.64
N GLU A 95 12.19 -7.59 -18.72
CA GLU A 95 11.85 -8.41 -17.56
C GLU A 95 10.95 -7.64 -16.58
N LEU A 96 11.16 -6.33 -16.41
CA LEU A 96 10.28 -5.49 -15.60
C LEU A 96 8.87 -5.37 -16.21
N ASP A 97 8.78 -5.21 -17.53
CA ASP A 97 7.51 -5.17 -18.26
C ASP A 97 6.77 -6.51 -18.19
N LEU A 98 7.49 -7.63 -18.31
CA LEU A 98 6.91 -8.97 -18.09
C LEU A 98 6.37 -9.11 -16.67
N ARG A 99 7.12 -8.70 -15.64
CA ARG A 99 6.64 -8.74 -14.25
C ARG A 99 5.40 -7.87 -14.06
N LEU A 100 5.33 -6.72 -14.71
CA LEU A 100 4.13 -5.88 -14.68
C LEU A 100 2.92 -6.61 -15.29
N ALA A 101 3.08 -7.22 -16.47
CA ALA A 101 2.02 -8.01 -17.09
C ALA A 101 1.55 -9.17 -16.18
N LEU A 102 2.48 -9.88 -15.56
CA LEU A 102 2.17 -10.96 -14.62
C LEU A 102 1.46 -10.46 -13.34
N ARG A 103 1.78 -9.27 -12.83
CA ARG A 103 1.05 -8.67 -11.69
C ARG A 103 -0.38 -8.30 -12.08
N VAL A 104 -0.59 -7.76 -13.28
CA VAL A 104 -1.94 -7.46 -13.78
C VAL A 104 -2.73 -8.75 -13.95
N LEU A 105 -2.13 -9.78 -14.55
CA LEU A 105 -2.74 -11.10 -14.68
C LEU A 105 -3.10 -11.68 -13.32
N ARG A 106 -2.18 -11.63 -12.33
CA ARG A 106 -2.43 -12.08 -10.96
C ARG A 106 -3.69 -11.47 -10.37
N GLN A 107 -3.88 -10.15 -10.50
CA GLN A 107 -5.06 -9.50 -9.96
C GLN A 107 -6.36 -9.96 -10.65
N ARG A 108 -6.33 -10.14 -11.97
CA ARG A 108 -7.48 -10.64 -12.74
C ARG A 108 -7.80 -12.09 -12.41
N VAL A 109 -6.78 -12.92 -12.26
CA VAL A 109 -6.92 -14.34 -11.93
C VAL A 109 -7.44 -14.52 -10.52
N ALA A 110 -6.89 -13.80 -9.54
CA ALA A 110 -7.33 -13.88 -8.15
C ALA A 110 -8.79 -13.42 -8.01
N ASP A 111 -9.17 -12.31 -8.67
CA ASP A 111 -10.57 -11.85 -8.72
C ASP A 111 -11.50 -12.89 -9.39
N ALA A 112 -11.14 -13.38 -10.58
CA ALA A 112 -11.98 -14.33 -11.34
C ALA A 112 -12.14 -15.68 -10.62
N ALA A 113 -11.07 -16.17 -9.99
CA ALA A 113 -11.07 -17.44 -9.26
C ALA A 113 -11.59 -17.32 -7.82
N GLY A 114 -11.76 -16.10 -7.30
CA GLY A 114 -12.12 -15.87 -5.91
C GLY A 114 -11.04 -16.25 -4.93
N LEU A 115 -9.78 -16.00 -5.23
CA LEU A 115 -8.66 -16.34 -4.36
C LEU A 115 -8.15 -15.10 -3.64
N ILE A 116 -7.68 -15.30 -2.41
CA ILE A 116 -7.02 -14.26 -1.60
C ILE A 116 -5.70 -14.75 -0.99
N GLU A 117 -5.50 -16.05 -0.94
CA GLU A 117 -4.40 -16.75 -0.29
C GLU A 117 -3.09 -16.53 -1.06
N ASP A 118 -2.33 -15.51 -0.65
CA ASP A 118 -1.08 -15.06 -1.28
C ASP A 118 0.20 -15.62 -0.61
N GLY A 119 0.02 -16.58 0.30
CA GLY A 119 1.08 -17.20 1.10
C GLY A 119 1.48 -16.44 2.36
N SER A 120 0.93 -15.22 2.59
CA SER A 120 1.28 -14.40 3.73
C SER A 120 0.96 -15.04 5.09
N ALA A 121 -0.10 -15.86 5.17
CA ALA A 121 -0.45 -16.57 6.40
C ALA A 121 0.66 -17.53 6.88
N ARG A 122 1.39 -18.16 5.95
CA ARG A 122 2.51 -19.06 6.25
C ARG A 122 3.88 -18.40 6.11
N GLY A 123 3.95 -17.14 5.67
CA GLY A 123 5.21 -16.53 5.26
C GLY A 123 5.86 -17.23 4.05
N GLU A 124 5.04 -17.92 3.23
CA GLU A 124 5.46 -18.75 2.11
C GLU A 124 4.89 -18.17 0.81
N TRP A 125 5.36 -17.00 0.41
CA TRP A 125 4.97 -16.44 -0.87
C TRP A 125 5.50 -17.34 -2.01
N GLY A 126 4.70 -17.55 -3.05
CA GLY A 126 5.05 -18.30 -4.25
C GLY A 126 5.75 -17.46 -5.33
N THR A 127 6.08 -18.13 -6.43
CA THR A 127 6.61 -17.49 -7.64
C THR A 127 5.69 -17.75 -8.82
N VAL A 128 5.77 -16.91 -9.85
CA VAL A 128 5.08 -17.08 -11.13
C VAL A 128 6.14 -17.15 -12.21
N LEU A 129 6.26 -18.30 -12.88
CA LEU A 129 7.28 -18.58 -13.89
C LEU A 129 8.70 -18.34 -13.34
N GLY A 130 8.94 -18.82 -12.11
CA GLY A 130 10.21 -18.64 -11.39
C GLY A 130 10.47 -17.22 -10.89
N ARG A 131 9.52 -16.29 -11.05
CA ARG A 131 9.69 -14.88 -10.66
C ARG A 131 8.97 -14.56 -9.38
N ARG A 132 9.66 -13.80 -8.54
CA ARG A 132 9.05 -13.09 -7.42
C ARG A 132 8.44 -11.79 -7.94
N LEU A 133 7.12 -11.65 -7.85
CA LEU A 133 6.43 -10.49 -8.42
C LEU A 133 6.47 -9.27 -7.49
N ASP A 134 6.31 -9.43 -6.18
CA ASP A 134 6.37 -8.30 -5.26
C ASP A 134 7.83 -7.99 -4.84
N PRO A 135 8.13 -6.81 -4.29
CA PRO A 135 9.35 -6.56 -3.50
C PRO A 135 9.18 -7.05 -2.04
N ALA A 136 10.27 -7.05 -1.27
CA ALA A 136 10.26 -7.54 0.11
C ALA A 136 9.28 -6.77 1.01
N GLU A 137 9.17 -5.46 0.80
CA GLU A 137 8.32 -4.55 1.57
C GLU A 137 6.81 -4.83 1.44
N LEU A 138 6.41 -5.45 0.33
CA LEU A 138 5.03 -5.88 0.09
C LEU A 138 4.79 -7.34 0.51
N ARG A 139 5.86 -8.10 0.83
CA ARG A 139 5.81 -9.46 1.41
C ARG A 139 6.22 -9.46 2.87
N PHE A 140 5.83 -8.41 3.57
CA PHE A 140 6.29 -8.18 4.92
C PHE A 140 5.40 -8.92 5.93
N ASP A 141 6.00 -9.71 6.82
CA ASP A 141 5.32 -10.53 7.84
C ASP A 141 5.09 -9.81 9.17
N ALA A 142 5.45 -8.52 9.27
CA ALA A 142 5.35 -7.74 10.51
C ALA A 142 6.14 -8.31 11.70
N GLY A 143 7.11 -9.20 11.44
CA GLY A 143 7.87 -9.88 12.48
C GLY A 143 7.08 -10.99 13.19
N TYR A 144 6.00 -11.49 12.58
CA TYR A 144 5.22 -12.61 13.10
C TYR A 144 5.74 -13.93 12.53
N ALA A 145 5.81 -14.95 13.38
CA ALA A 145 6.06 -16.31 12.93
C ALA A 145 4.90 -16.81 12.05
N PRO A 146 5.15 -17.69 11.07
CA PRO A 146 4.12 -18.35 10.27
C PRO A 146 2.97 -18.91 11.10
N LEU A 147 1.74 -18.83 10.59
CA LEU A 147 0.57 -19.49 11.20
C LEU A 147 0.58 -20.97 10.85
N ALA A 148 0.57 -21.83 11.87
CA ALA A 148 0.51 -23.28 11.70
C ALA A 148 -0.70 -23.71 10.85
N ASP A 149 -1.87 -23.13 11.12
CA ASP A 149 -3.12 -23.35 10.38
C ASP A 149 -3.33 -22.32 9.25
N GLY A 150 -2.24 -21.77 8.71
CA GLY A 150 -2.30 -20.89 7.55
C GLY A 150 -2.66 -21.65 6.26
N ALA A 151 -3.30 -20.98 5.32
CA ALA A 151 -3.44 -21.45 3.95
C ALA A 151 -2.10 -21.35 3.20
N ALA A 152 -1.86 -22.28 2.26
CA ALA A 152 -0.78 -22.15 1.30
C ALA A 152 -1.08 -21.05 0.27
N ASP A 153 -0.07 -20.57 -0.44
CA ASP A 153 -0.27 -19.66 -1.59
C ASP A 153 -1.05 -20.37 -2.70
N LEU A 154 -2.26 -19.89 -2.98
CA LEU A 154 -3.10 -20.34 -4.09
C LEU A 154 -3.05 -19.35 -5.27
N VAL A 155 -2.76 -18.09 -5.01
CA VAL A 155 -2.74 -17.02 -6.01
C VAL A 155 -1.61 -17.20 -7.01
N SER A 156 -0.38 -17.48 -6.55
CA SER A 156 0.78 -17.68 -7.42
C SER A 156 0.65 -18.88 -8.37
N PRO A 157 0.35 -20.12 -7.92
CA PRO A 157 0.22 -21.26 -8.83
C PRO A 157 -0.94 -21.09 -9.81
N THR A 158 -2.04 -20.44 -9.39
CA THR A 158 -3.19 -20.17 -10.26
C THR A 158 -2.86 -19.12 -11.31
N THR A 159 -2.10 -18.08 -10.93
CA THR A 159 -1.58 -17.09 -11.88
C THR A 159 -0.61 -17.72 -12.88
N GLU A 160 0.26 -18.61 -12.42
CA GLU A 160 1.18 -19.32 -13.30
C GLU A 160 0.43 -20.21 -14.30
N ALA A 161 -0.58 -20.95 -13.86
CA ALA A 161 -1.42 -21.75 -14.75
C ALA A 161 -2.09 -20.89 -15.84
N ALA A 162 -2.61 -19.72 -15.47
CA ALA A 162 -3.19 -18.77 -16.42
C ALA A 162 -2.13 -18.22 -17.39
N ALA A 163 -0.96 -17.83 -16.89
CA ALA A 163 0.14 -17.31 -17.72
C ALA A 163 0.56 -18.35 -18.77
N ARG A 164 0.73 -19.62 -18.35
CA ARG A 164 1.06 -20.73 -19.25
C ARG A 164 -0.04 -20.98 -20.28
N ALA A 165 -1.31 -20.94 -19.88
CA ALA A 165 -2.44 -21.10 -20.79
C ALA A 165 -2.53 -19.98 -21.84
N LEU A 166 -2.11 -18.76 -21.50
CA LEU A 166 -2.03 -17.63 -22.42
C LEU A 166 -0.76 -17.62 -23.28
N GLY A 167 0.14 -18.59 -23.07
CA GLY A 167 1.45 -18.64 -23.73
C GLY A 167 2.45 -17.59 -23.21
N TRP A 168 2.21 -16.99 -22.04
CA TRP A 168 3.07 -15.97 -21.46
C TRP A 168 4.21 -16.67 -20.71
N HIS A 169 5.39 -16.73 -21.32
CA HIS A 169 6.59 -17.37 -20.73
C HIS A 169 7.73 -16.39 -20.52
N ASP A 170 7.84 -15.44 -21.44
CA ASP A 170 8.83 -14.38 -21.49
C ASP A 170 8.21 -13.09 -22.04
N PHE A 171 9.01 -12.04 -22.17
CA PHE A 171 8.54 -10.76 -22.71
C PHE A 171 8.01 -10.87 -24.15
N ALA A 172 8.69 -11.62 -25.02
CA ALA A 172 8.34 -11.69 -26.44
C ALA A 172 6.99 -12.38 -26.64
N SER A 173 6.83 -13.56 -26.06
CA SER A 173 5.58 -14.35 -26.08
C SER A 173 4.41 -13.60 -25.44
N THR A 174 4.63 -12.92 -24.31
CA THR A 174 3.61 -12.09 -23.65
C THR A 174 3.18 -10.92 -24.51
N ARG A 175 4.13 -10.17 -25.09
CA ARG A 175 3.86 -9.04 -25.98
C ARG A 175 3.08 -9.48 -27.21
N ASP A 176 3.50 -10.57 -27.84
CA ASP A 176 2.88 -11.05 -29.08
C ASP A 176 1.47 -11.60 -28.81
N SER A 177 1.27 -12.29 -27.69
CA SER A 177 -0.06 -12.70 -27.20
C SER A 177 -0.97 -11.49 -26.94
N LEU A 178 -0.48 -10.47 -26.22
CA LEU A 178 -1.24 -9.25 -25.97
C LEU A 178 -1.60 -8.48 -27.26
N ARG A 179 -0.70 -8.42 -28.24
CA ARG A 179 -0.99 -7.81 -29.55
C ARG A 179 -2.08 -8.57 -30.30
N ALA A 180 -1.97 -9.90 -30.37
CA ALA A 180 -3.00 -10.72 -30.99
C ALA A 180 -4.38 -10.54 -30.31
N LEU A 181 -4.41 -10.37 -28.98
CA LEU A 181 -5.64 -10.10 -28.24
C LEU A 181 -6.21 -8.70 -28.49
N LEU A 182 -5.36 -7.70 -28.77
CA LEU A 182 -5.81 -6.34 -29.12
C LEU A 182 -6.39 -6.29 -30.54
N ASP A 183 -5.84 -7.08 -31.45
CA ASP A 183 -6.33 -7.19 -32.83
C ASP A 183 -7.62 -8.04 -32.93
N ALA A 184 -7.87 -8.90 -31.94
CA ALA A 184 -9.08 -9.68 -31.83
C ALA A 184 -10.21 -8.88 -31.15
N THR A 185 -11.46 -9.10 -31.59
CA THR A 185 -12.64 -8.59 -30.86
C THR A 185 -12.65 -9.15 -29.44
N PRO A 186 -12.92 -8.34 -28.38
CA PRO A 186 -12.80 -8.81 -27.00
C PRO A 186 -13.70 -10.02 -26.76
N THR A 187 -13.09 -11.19 -26.64
CA THR A 187 -13.78 -12.46 -26.35
C THR A 187 -13.35 -12.91 -24.96
N PRO A 188 -14.28 -13.33 -24.08
CA PRO A 188 -13.90 -13.92 -22.80
C PRO A 188 -12.93 -15.09 -23.01
N ILE A 189 -11.78 -15.05 -22.34
CA ILE A 189 -10.79 -16.14 -22.40
C ILE A 189 -11.07 -17.10 -21.25
N ALA A 190 -11.38 -18.35 -21.58
CA ALA A 190 -11.49 -19.42 -20.59
C ALA A 190 -10.13 -20.10 -20.41
N VAL A 191 -9.63 -20.15 -19.18
CA VAL A 191 -8.41 -20.89 -18.81
C VAL A 191 -8.75 -21.93 -17.75
N ARG A 192 -8.11 -23.10 -17.82
CA ARG A 192 -8.25 -24.13 -16.80
C ARG A 192 -7.33 -23.82 -15.63
N LEU A 193 -7.92 -23.51 -14.48
CA LEU A 193 -7.20 -23.19 -13.26
C LEU A 193 -7.13 -24.40 -12.31
N PRO A 194 -6.14 -24.44 -11.39
CA PRO A 194 -6.12 -25.39 -10.29
C PRO A 194 -7.43 -25.35 -9.49
N ARG A 195 -7.87 -26.50 -9.00
CA ARG A 195 -9.08 -26.58 -8.17
C ARG A 195 -8.78 -25.94 -6.81
N PRO A 196 -9.64 -25.04 -6.30
CA PRO A 196 -9.46 -24.50 -4.96
C PRO A 196 -9.68 -25.59 -3.90
N PRO A 197 -9.13 -25.42 -2.68
CA PRO A 197 -9.31 -26.36 -1.57
C PRO A 197 -10.78 -26.56 -1.17
N ALA A 198 -11.08 -27.63 -0.42
CA ALA A 198 -12.46 -27.97 -0.05
C ALA A 198 -13.17 -26.93 0.85
N TYR A 199 -12.42 -26.06 1.54
CA TYR A 199 -12.99 -24.98 2.35
C TYR A 199 -13.48 -23.79 1.50
N HIS A 200 -13.18 -23.79 0.19
CA HIS A 200 -13.66 -22.80 -0.75
C HIS A 200 -15.06 -23.16 -1.25
N GLY A 201 -15.96 -22.17 -1.23
CA GLY A 201 -17.34 -22.32 -1.69
C GLY A 201 -17.92 -20.97 -2.06
N SER A 202 -19.08 -20.95 -2.73
CA SER A 202 -19.76 -19.69 -3.10
C SER A 202 -20.14 -18.84 -1.88
N THR A 203 -20.28 -19.46 -0.71
CA THR A 203 -20.51 -18.78 0.56
C THR A 203 -19.53 -19.33 1.59
N MET A 204 -18.74 -18.44 2.19
CA MET A 204 -17.74 -18.80 3.21
C MET A 204 -18.07 -18.16 4.56
N ALA A 205 -17.86 -18.91 5.62
CA ALA A 205 -17.92 -18.40 6.99
C ALA A 205 -16.60 -17.70 7.31
N LEU A 206 -16.57 -16.38 7.14
CA LEU A 206 -15.37 -15.56 7.29
C LEU A 206 -15.37 -14.81 8.63
N ARG A 207 -14.17 -14.57 9.17
CA ARG A 207 -13.90 -13.72 10.33
C ARG A 207 -12.57 -13.02 10.15
N ALA A 208 -12.46 -11.77 10.59
CA ALA A 208 -11.20 -11.05 10.61
C ALA A 208 -10.71 -10.80 12.04
N VAL A 209 -9.38 -10.73 12.19
CA VAL A 209 -8.72 -10.27 13.41
C VAL A 209 -7.76 -9.16 13.03
N ILE A 210 -7.78 -8.08 13.80
CA ILE A 210 -6.75 -7.06 13.70
C ILE A 210 -5.96 -7.06 15.00
N HIS A 211 -4.71 -7.46 14.89
CA HIS A 211 -3.81 -7.46 16.04
C HIS A 211 -3.20 -6.09 16.15
N CYS A 212 -3.52 -5.44 17.26
CA CYS A 212 -2.82 -4.22 17.58
C CYS A 212 -1.49 -4.50 18.25
N SER A 213 -0.49 -3.76 17.83
CA SER A 213 0.78 -3.73 18.51
C SER A 213 0.95 -2.39 19.22
N GLY A 214 1.67 -2.39 20.33
CA GLY A 214 1.90 -1.17 21.11
C GLY A 214 2.60 -0.11 20.26
N ALA A 215 2.16 1.14 20.35
CA ALA A 215 2.91 2.25 19.77
C ALA A 215 4.20 2.43 20.56
N ALA A 216 5.35 2.53 19.88
CA ALA A 216 6.55 3.06 20.51
C ALA A 216 6.28 4.55 20.86
N ARG A 217 6.71 5.01 22.04
CA ARG A 217 6.73 6.46 22.31
C ARG A 217 7.79 7.09 21.39
N GLU A 218 7.51 8.29 20.86
CA GLU A 218 8.52 9.10 20.15
C GLU A 218 9.76 9.41 21.05
N GLU A 219 9.65 9.24 22.37
CA GLU A 219 10.72 9.48 23.35
C GLU A 219 11.67 8.28 23.59
N ASP A 220 11.39 7.09 23.04
CA ASP A 220 12.24 5.89 23.21
C ASP A 220 13.27 5.76 22.06
N ASP A 221 13.93 6.85 21.68
CA ASP A 221 15.05 6.82 20.71
C ASP A 221 16.35 6.27 21.33
N ASP A 222 16.36 6.11 22.66
CA ASP A 222 17.53 5.67 23.42
C ASP A 222 17.18 4.49 24.35
N SER A 223 16.92 3.32 23.79
CA SER A 223 17.13 2.05 24.49
C SER A 223 16.99 0.84 23.57
N GLN A 224 17.71 -0.23 23.91
CA GLN A 224 17.66 -1.58 23.35
C GLN A 224 16.29 -2.28 23.52
N VAL A 225 15.18 -1.52 23.60
CA VAL A 225 13.84 -2.08 23.70
C VAL A 225 13.47 -2.65 22.33
N ALA A 226 13.14 -3.94 22.31
CA ALA A 226 12.66 -4.61 21.12
C ALA A 226 11.53 -3.79 20.50
N ARG A 227 11.71 -3.33 19.26
CA ARG A 227 10.68 -2.57 18.54
C ARG A 227 9.36 -3.34 18.67
N PRO A 228 8.26 -2.68 19.08
CA PRO A 228 6.99 -3.37 19.17
C PRO A 228 6.67 -4.01 17.82
N ARG A 229 6.01 -5.18 17.86
CA ARG A 229 5.53 -5.86 16.64
C ARG A 229 4.74 -4.87 15.78
N ARG A 230 4.57 -5.09 14.48
CA ARG A 230 3.74 -4.19 13.66
C ARG A 230 2.30 -4.69 13.59
N PRO A 231 1.30 -3.81 13.42
CA PRO A 231 -0.08 -4.26 13.38
C PRO A 231 -0.36 -5.07 12.11
N VAL A 232 -1.19 -6.09 12.24
CA VAL A 232 -1.58 -6.98 11.14
C VAL A 232 -3.08 -7.23 11.11
N LEU A 233 -3.60 -7.43 9.91
CA LEU A 233 -4.93 -7.95 9.65
C LEU A 233 -4.82 -9.41 9.22
N GLU A 234 -5.59 -10.28 9.87
CA GLU A 234 -5.72 -11.68 9.52
C GLU A 234 -7.17 -11.96 9.10
N LEU A 235 -7.33 -12.68 8.00
CA LEU A 235 -8.64 -13.16 7.54
C LEU A 235 -8.68 -14.67 7.67
N TYR A 236 -9.75 -15.17 8.27
CA TYR A 236 -9.97 -16.58 8.53
C TYR A 236 -11.19 -17.09 7.77
N ALA A 237 -11.11 -18.34 7.31
CA ALA A 237 -12.26 -19.13 6.90
C ALA A 237 -12.52 -20.24 7.91
N ARG A 238 -13.77 -20.42 8.32
CA ARG A 238 -14.19 -21.52 9.17
C ARG A 238 -14.53 -22.75 8.31
N THR A 239 -13.93 -23.88 8.64
CA THR A 239 -14.19 -25.20 8.04
C THR A 239 -14.52 -26.22 9.13
N GLY A 240 -15.81 -26.50 9.33
CA GLY A 240 -16.27 -27.25 10.49
C GLY A 240 -15.94 -26.52 11.79
N GLU A 241 -15.19 -27.17 12.68
CA GLU A 241 -14.73 -26.59 13.95
C GLU A 241 -13.38 -25.87 13.86
N ARG A 242 -12.70 -25.93 12.70
CA ARG A 242 -11.38 -25.33 12.51
C ARG A 242 -11.47 -23.99 11.81
N GLU A 243 -10.50 -23.13 12.07
CA GLU A 243 -10.27 -21.91 11.31
C GLU A 243 -8.96 -22.05 10.53
N ILE A 244 -8.98 -21.62 9.27
CA ILE A 244 -7.81 -21.54 8.40
C ILE A 244 -7.53 -20.07 8.14
N ALA A 245 -6.32 -19.61 8.46
CA ALA A 245 -5.91 -18.24 8.14
C ALA A 245 -5.60 -18.14 6.65
N LEU A 246 -6.42 -17.38 5.91
CA LEU A 246 -6.26 -17.20 4.47
C LEU A 246 -5.11 -16.24 4.16
N VAL A 247 -5.02 -15.14 4.91
CA VAL A 247 -3.98 -14.12 4.77
C VAL A 247 -3.59 -13.52 6.12
N ARG A 248 -2.37 -12.97 6.17
CA ARG A 248 -1.89 -12.06 7.21
C ARG A 248 -1.21 -10.87 6.54
N TRP A 249 -1.86 -9.71 6.55
CA TRP A 249 -1.33 -8.53 5.90
C TRP A 249 -0.91 -7.46 6.90
N PRO A 250 0.16 -6.70 6.62
CA PRO A 250 0.49 -5.53 7.42
C PRO A 250 -0.65 -4.53 7.35
N THR A 251 -0.93 -3.87 8.47
CA THR A 251 -1.89 -2.78 8.51
C THR A 251 -1.36 -1.59 9.30
N THR A 252 -2.23 -0.66 9.64
CA THR A 252 -1.90 0.50 10.48
C THR A 252 -2.84 0.61 11.65
N LEU A 253 -2.43 1.40 12.63
CA LEU A 253 -3.26 1.78 13.77
C LEU A 253 -3.17 3.26 14.05
N GLY A 254 -3.86 3.66 15.09
CA GLY A 254 -3.71 4.96 15.69
C GLY A 254 -2.27 5.36 15.94
N GLY A 255 -2.01 6.66 15.79
CA GLY A 255 -0.69 7.24 16.00
C GLY A 255 -0.78 8.74 16.21
N TRP A 256 0.37 9.39 16.38
CA TRP A 256 0.46 10.82 16.58
C TRP A 256 0.26 11.58 15.28
N LYS A 257 -0.70 12.52 15.27
CA LYS A 257 -1.08 13.33 14.10
C LYS A 257 -1.26 14.80 14.47
N PRO A 258 -0.96 15.73 13.55
CA PRO A 258 -1.33 17.13 13.74
C PRO A 258 -2.86 17.26 13.74
N GLU A 259 -3.39 18.03 14.68
CA GLU A 259 -4.80 18.35 14.77
C GLU A 259 -4.96 19.86 15.02
N ARG A 260 -5.91 20.46 14.30
CA ARG A 260 -6.33 21.85 14.48
C ARG A 260 -7.38 21.91 15.58
N LEU A 261 -7.10 22.68 16.62
CA LEU A 261 -8.01 23.00 17.72
C LEU A 261 -9.03 24.07 17.29
N ALA A 262 -10.05 24.29 18.11
CA ALA A 262 -11.12 25.26 17.84
C ALA A 262 -10.61 26.71 17.73
N ASP A 263 -9.51 27.04 18.42
CA ASP A 263 -8.83 28.33 18.37
C ASP A 263 -7.89 28.49 17.15
N GLY A 264 -7.75 27.44 16.33
CA GLY A 264 -6.88 27.40 15.16
C GLY A 264 -5.46 26.90 15.42
N ALA A 265 -5.06 26.65 16.67
CA ALA A 265 -3.75 26.10 16.99
C ALA A 265 -3.58 24.67 16.45
N ILE A 266 -2.37 24.32 16.01
CA ILE A 266 -2.03 22.96 15.54
C ILE A 266 -1.24 22.25 16.64
N VAL A 267 -1.77 21.14 17.14
CA VAL A 267 -1.13 20.32 18.19
C VAL A 267 -0.93 18.88 17.72
N ARG A 268 0.07 18.18 18.29
CA ARG A 268 0.22 16.74 18.09
C ARG A 268 -0.73 16.00 19.04
N ARG A 269 -1.64 15.20 18.49
CA ARG A 269 -2.55 14.36 19.27
C ARG A 269 -2.44 12.91 18.82
N HIS A 270 -2.41 12.00 19.79
CA HIS A 270 -2.53 10.58 19.53
C HIS A 270 -3.98 10.23 19.19
N LYS A 271 -4.22 9.69 18.00
CA LYS A 271 -5.55 9.22 17.57
C LYS A 271 -5.58 7.70 17.66
N ALA A 272 -6.02 7.14 18.79
CA ALA A 272 -6.03 5.70 19.01
C ALA A 272 -6.96 4.97 18.02
N SER A 273 -6.66 3.69 17.76
CA SER A 273 -7.63 2.79 17.17
C SER A 273 -8.53 2.23 18.26
N ASP A 274 -9.83 2.28 18.01
CA ASP A 274 -10.85 1.69 18.86
C ASP A 274 -10.76 0.15 18.81
N VAL A 275 -11.04 -0.53 19.92
CA VAL A 275 -10.85 -1.98 20.10
C VAL A 275 -12.13 -2.71 20.49
N GLY A 276 -12.11 -4.03 20.28
CA GLY A 276 -13.19 -4.94 20.63
C GLY A 276 -13.94 -5.50 19.41
N PRO A 277 -15.10 -6.12 19.65
CA PRO A 277 -15.88 -6.76 18.60
C PRO A 277 -16.49 -5.72 17.67
N ARG A 278 -16.24 -5.86 16.37
CA ARG A 278 -16.81 -5.05 15.29
C ARG A 278 -17.37 -5.98 14.22
N VAL A 279 -18.08 -5.41 13.27
CA VAL A 279 -18.50 -6.13 12.06
C VAL A 279 -18.26 -5.30 10.81
N TRP A 280 -17.85 -5.95 9.73
CA TRP A 280 -17.94 -5.40 8.38
C TRP A 280 -19.30 -5.76 7.79
N ARG A 281 -20.21 -4.79 7.86
CA ARG A 281 -21.47 -4.81 7.13
C ARG A 281 -21.36 -4.00 5.85
N ASP A 282 -20.78 -2.81 5.92
CA ASP A 282 -20.80 -1.85 4.82
C ASP A 282 -19.44 -1.83 4.11
N LEU A 283 -19.46 -2.29 2.86
CA LEU A 283 -18.36 -2.15 1.91
C LEU A 283 -18.70 -1.00 0.97
N VAL A 284 -17.88 0.04 0.97
CA VAL A 284 -18.06 1.20 0.10
C VAL A 284 -16.98 1.21 -0.97
N ALA A 285 -17.41 1.09 -2.22
CA ALA A 285 -16.57 1.23 -3.40
C ALA A 285 -16.41 2.70 -3.77
N ALA A 286 -15.22 3.04 -4.29
CA ALA A 286 -14.86 4.41 -4.66
C ALA A 286 -15.18 5.44 -3.55
N PRO A 287 -14.66 5.24 -2.32
CA PRO A 287 -14.99 6.11 -1.21
C PRO A 287 -14.35 7.49 -1.35
N VAL A 288 -15.07 8.48 -0.86
CA VAL A 288 -14.58 9.85 -0.70
C VAL A 288 -14.19 10.07 0.76
N TRP A 289 -13.04 10.70 0.98
CA TRP A 289 -12.60 11.10 2.30
C TRP A 289 -13.10 12.50 2.65
N PHE A 290 -14.07 12.55 3.55
CA PHE A 290 -14.53 13.79 4.15
C PHE A 290 -13.60 14.18 5.29
N ALA A 291 -12.62 15.03 4.97
CA ALA A 291 -11.64 15.48 5.95
C ALA A 291 -12.33 16.23 7.09
N PRO A 292 -12.16 15.80 8.36
CA PRO A 292 -12.76 16.45 9.52
C PRO A 292 -12.40 17.93 9.63
N ALA A 293 -13.23 18.70 10.32
CA ALA A 293 -12.96 20.11 10.60
C ALA A 293 -11.64 20.32 11.37
N SER A 294 -11.18 19.31 12.12
CA SER A 294 -9.92 19.34 12.86
C SER A 294 -8.68 19.01 12.01
N THR A 295 -8.82 18.57 10.77
CA THR A 295 -7.67 18.42 9.87
C THR A 295 -7.17 19.82 9.48
N PRO A 296 -5.86 20.15 9.59
CA PRO A 296 -5.31 21.42 9.12
C PRO A 296 -5.58 21.66 7.63
N ASP A 297 -5.67 22.93 7.20
CA ASP A 297 -5.96 23.26 5.79
C ASP A 297 -4.77 22.94 4.87
N ASP A 298 -3.53 23.13 5.34
CA ASP A 298 -2.32 22.82 4.58
C ASP A 298 -2.19 21.32 4.24
N GLU A 299 -2.82 20.43 5.02
CA GLU A 299 -2.89 19.01 4.69
C GLU A 299 -3.71 18.76 3.41
N LEU A 300 -4.69 19.62 3.12
CA LEU A 300 -5.53 19.55 1.93
C LEU A 300 -4.96 20.32 0.74
N LEU A 301 -3.91 21.11 0.92
CA LEU A 301 -3.30 21.90 -0.14
C LEU A 301 -2.03 21.24 -0.65
N GLY A 302 -1.79 21.34 -1.96
CA GLY A 302 -0.58 20.86 -2.60
C GLY A 302 -0.25 21.66 -3.86
N VAL A 303 0.98 21.49 -4.35
CA VAL A 303 1.43 22.14 -5.57
C VAL A 303 1.14 21.24 -6.78
N ARG A 304 0.40 21.76 -7.76
CA ARG A 304 0.15 21.14 -9.06
C ARG A 304 0.48 22.15 -10.15
N ASP A 305 1.32 21.76 -11.11
CA ASP A 305 1.77 22.62 -12.21
C ASP A 305 2.32 23.99 -11.74
N GLY A 306 3.05 23.97 -10.62
CA GLY A 306 3.66 25.16 -10.01
C GLY A 306 2.71 26.06 -9.22
N ARG A 307 1.43 25.67 -9.06
CA ARG A 307 0.42 26.45 -8.34
C ARG A 307 -0.14 25.67 -7.16
N TRP A 308 -0.45 26.39 -6.07
CA TRP A 308 -1.18 25.82 -4.95
C TRP A 308 -2.63 25.54 -5.35
N THR A 309 -3.10 24.33 -5.03
CA THR A 309 -4.46 23.88 -5.27
C THR A 309 -4.86 22.85 -4.21
N VAL A 310 -6.15 22.52 -4.15
CA VAL A 310 -6.66 21.42 -3.34
C VAL A 310 -6.13 20.09 -3.89
N LYS A 311 -5.73 19.20 -2.98
CA LYS A 311 -5.43 17.79 -3.27
C LYS A 311 -6.73 17.02 -3.54
N GLU A 312 -7.41 17.31 -4.66
CA GLU A 312 -8.65 16.63 -5.07
C GLU A 312 -8.48 15.10 -5.09
N ASP A 313 -7.31 14.64 -5.57
CA ASP A 313 -6.92 13.24 -5.58
C ASP A 313 -6.95 12.59 -4.18
N LEU A 314 -6.58 13.33 -3.12
CA LEU A 314 -6.56 12.85 -1.72
C LEU A 314 -7.99 12.71 -1.16
N VAL A 315 -8.88 13.62 -1.55
CA VAL A 315 -10.31 13.57 -1.19
C VAL A 315 -10.98 12.41 -1.92
N GLY A 316 -10.64 12.20 -3.19
CA GLY A 316 -11.18 11.12 -4.00
C GLY A 316 -12.53 11.45 -4.65
N PRO A 317 -13.18 10.43 -5.25
CA PRO A 317 -12.77 9.03 -5.22
C PRO A 317 -11.54 8.73 -6.11
N GLY A 318 -10.78 7.69 -5.79
CA GLY A 318 -9.72 7.21 -6.68
C GLY A 318 -8.58 6.49 -5.97
N TYR A 319 -7.69 5.86 -6.74
CA TYR A 319 -6.53 5.17 -6.17
C TYR A 319 -5.58 6.10 -5.40
N ARG A 320 -5.68 7.42 -5.62
CA ARG A 320 -4.95 8.48 -4.91
C ARG A 320 -5.65 9.04 -3.66
N SER A 321 -6.85 8.52 -3.35
CA SER A 321 -7.64 8.91 -2.18
C SER A 321 -6.99 8.45 -0.88
N ALA A 322 -7.27 9.19 0.20
CA ALA A 322 -6.94 8.78 1.57
C ALA A 322 -7.55 7.42 1.94
N TYR A 323 -8.71 7.07 1.34
CA TYR A 323 -9.36 5.77 1.48
C TYR A 323 -9.09 4.79 0.33
N GLY A 324 -8.30 5.18 -0.67
CA GLY A 324 -8.08 4.36 -1.86
C GLY A 324 -9.39 4.09 -2.61
N LEU A 325 -9.54 2.87 -3.14
CA LEU A 325 -10.68 2.49 -3.98
C LEU A 325 -11.79 1.72 -3.25
N MET A 326 -11.58 1.38 -1.98
CA MET A 326 -12.59 0.71 -1.14
C MET A 326 -12.39 1.07 0.33
N MET A 327 -13.48 1.12 1.09
CA MET A 327 -13.45 1.10 2.56
C MET A 327 -14.45 0.09 3.12
N LEU A 328 -14.07 -0.61 4.17
CA LEU A 328 -14.94 -1.44 5.01
C LEU A 328 -15.16 -0.69 6.32
N VAL A 329 -16.42 -0.43 6.64
CA VAL A 329 -16.81 0.26 7.87
C VAL A 329 -16.78 -0.73 9.03
N HIS A 330 -16.11 -0.36 10.12
CA HIS A 330 -16.15 -1.13 11.37
C HIS A 330 -17.33 -0.64 12.20
N HIS A 331 -18.41 -1.43 12.21
CA HIS A 331 -19.57 -1.16 13.03
C HIS A 331 -19.47 -1.86 14.37
N GLU A 332 -19.75 -1.15 15.45
CA GLU A 332 -20.08 -1.77 16.73
C GLU A 332 -21.55 -2.18 16.70
N GLN A 333 -21.85 -3.42 17.12
CA GLN A 333 -23.21 -3.91 17.24
C GLN A 333 -23.68 -3.68 18.69
N VAL A 334 -24.67 -2.81 18.86
CA VAL A 334 -25.31 -2.57 20.15
C VAL A 334 -26.73 -3.10 20.10
N ASP A 335 -26.99 -4.12 20.91
CA ASP A 335 -28.32 -4.68 21.10
C ASP A 335 -29.14 -3.75 22.00
N HIS A 336 -30.31 -3.33 21.50
CA HIS A 336 -31.30 -2.58 22.25
C HIS A 336 -32.66 -3.30 22.21
N GLY A 337 -32.68 -4.56 22.64
CA GLY A 337 -33.89 -5.37 22.73
C GLY A 337 -34.30 -5.90 21.37
N ASP A 338 -35.29 -5.25 20.74
CA ASP A 338 -35.85 -5.72 19.46
C ASP A 338 -35.01 -5.31 18.24
N HIS A 339 -33.97 -4.47 18.44
CA HIS A 339 -33.16 -3.92 17.36
C HIS A 339 -31.66 -3.95 17.68
N VAL A 340 -30.86 -4.32 16.68
CA VAL A 340 -29.39 -4.19 16.71
C VAL A 340 -29.00 -2.91 15.99
N HIS A 341 -28.47 -1.95 16.74
CA HIS A 341 -27.92 -0.72 16.20
C HIS A 341 -26.48 -0.95 15.73
N MET A 342 -26.15 -0.42 14.55
CA MET A 342 -24.78 -0.39 14.03
C MET A 342 -24.20 0.99 14.27
N ILE A 343 -23.26 1.09 15.21
CA ILE A 343 -22.60 2.34 15.57
C ILE A 343 -21.30 2.48 14.80
N ASP A 344 -21.15 3.62 14.14
CA ASP A 344 -19.99 3.96 13.35
C ASP A 344 -19.06 4.94 14.12
N HIS A 345 -17.89 4.44 14.54
CA HIS A 345 -16.86 5.21 15.25
C HIS A 345 -15.80 5.89 14.34
N GLY A 346 -15.99 5.88 13.02
CA GLY A 346 -15.03 6.44 12.07
C GLY A 346 -13.83 5.53 11.73
N ILE A 347 -13.78 4.30 12.25
CA ILE A 347 -12.68 3.33 12.04
C ILE A 347 -12.95 2.39 10.87
N ARG A 348 -11.98 2.27 9.94
CA ARG A 348 -12.12 1.62 8.62
C ARG A 348 -10.98 0.66 8.36
N THR A 349 -11.26 -0.40 7.61
CA THR A 349 -10.23 -1.10 6.81
C THR A 349 -10.29 -0.55 5.39
N HIS A 350 -9.19 -0.01 4.87
CA HIS A 350 -9.22 0.67 3.56
C HIS A 350 -7.88 0.65 2.83
N GLY A 351 -7.91 0.91 1.53
CA GLY A 351 -6.69 1.12 0.74
C GLY A 351 -6.02 2.46 1.08
N SER A 352 -4.71 2.57 0.93
CA SER A 352 -3.99 3.82 1.18
C SER A 352 -3.00 4.13 0.06
N VAL A 353 -2.81 5.41 -0.22
CA VAL A 353 -1.75 5.88 -1.14
C VAL A 353 -0.42 6.09 -0.47
N SER A 354 -0.47 6.28 0.85
CA SER A 354 0.70 6.40 1.67
C SER A 354 1.14 4.99 2.07
N TYR A 355 1.76 4.28 1.13
CA TYR A 355 2.31 2.94 1.40
C TYR A 355 3.39 3.00 2.51
N ARG A 356 4.13 4.11 2.59
CA ARG A 356 5.07 4.37 3.70
C ARG A 356 4.38 4.37 5.07
N SER A 357 3.12 4.79 5.18
CA SER A 357 2.41 4.74 6.47
C SER A 357 2.10 3.30 6.88
N ILE A 358 1.91 2.39 5.93
CA ILE A 358 1.74 0.96 6.20
C ILE A 358 3.07 0.37 6.67
N LEU A 359 4.18 0.76 6.04
CA LEU A 359 5.51 0.39 6.50
C LEU A 359 5.84 0.96 7.88
N SER A 360 5.38 2.16 8.25
CA SER A 360 5.62 2.70 9.59
C SER A 360 4.65 2.13 10.63
N GLY A 361 3.46 1.70 10.23
CA GLY A 361 2.40 1.18 11.12
C GLY A 361 1.41 2.23 11.63
N ASP A 362 1.58 3.51 11.26
CA ASP A 362 0.83 4.62 11.86
C ASP A 362 -0.19 5.26 10.92
N SER A 363 -1.35 5.62 11.47
CA SER A 363 -2.44 6.27 10.76
C SER A 363 -3.25 7.20 11.67
N HIS A 364 -4.42 7.63 11.19
CA HIS A 364 -5.42 8.37 11.98
C HIS A 364 -6.43 7.42 12.64
N GLY A 365 -5.97 6.27 13.15
CA GLY A 365 -6.82 5.26 13.81
C GLY A 365 -7.38 4.16 12.87
N CYS A 366 -7.24 4.30 11.56
CA CYS A 366 -7.75 3.34 10.57
C CYS A 366 -6.74 2.20 10.26
N HIS A 367 -7.25 1.12 9.69
CA HIS A 367 -6.51 -0.05 9.27
C HIS A 367 -6.23 0.01 7.77
N ARG A 368 -5.08 0.59 7.41
CA ARG A 368 -4.70 0.79 6.02
C ARG A 368 -4.09 -0.48 5.45
N LEU A 369 -4.47 -0.82 4.23
CA LEU A 369 -3.89 -1.88 3.43
C LEU A 369 -3.28 -1.27 2.16
N TYR A 370 -2.40 -2.02 1.51
CA TYR A 370 -2.01 -1.67 0.15
C TYR A 370 -3.26 -1.69 -0.75
N ASN A 371 -3.38 -0.77 -1.69
CA ASN A 371 -4.60 -0.61 -2.49
C ASN A 371 -5.03 -1.91 -3.19
N HIS A 372 -4.07 -2.70 -3.69
CA HIS A 372 -4.34 -3.96 -4.35
C HIS A 372 -4.86 -5.04 -3.39
N GLN A 373 -4.33 -5.11 -2.16
CA GLN A 373 -4.83 -6.01 -1.11
C GLN A 373 -6.23 -5.63 -0.66
N ALA A 374 -6.50 -4.32 -0.48
CA ALA A 374 -7.83 -3.82 -0.16
C ALA A 374 -8.85 -4.22 -1.24
N LEU A 375 -8.53 -3.96 -2.52
CA LEU A 375 -9.37 -4.37 -3.64
C LEU A 375 -9.57 -5.88 -3.72
N LEU A 376 -8.52 -6.67 -3.47
CA LEU A 376 -8.61 -8.13 -3.46
C LEU A 376 -9.53 -8.62 -2.33
N LEU A 377 -9.43 -8.05 -1.14
CA LEU A 377 -10.33 -8.34 -0.03
C LEU A 377 -11.78 -7.99 -0.38
N ALA A 378 -12.02 -6.80 -0.93
CA ALA A 378 -13.36 -6.39 -1.34
C ALA A 378 -13.97 -7.37 -2.36
N ALA A 379 -13.23 -7.70 -3.42
CA ALA A 379 -13.67 -8.64 -4.45
C ALA A 379 -13.92 -10.04 -3.88
N PHE A 380 -13.02 -10.52 -3.01
CA PHE A 380 -13.17 -11.80 -2.33
C PHE A 380 -14.43 -11.84 -1.45
N LEU A 381 -14.67 -10.80 -0.65
CA LEU A 381 -15.87 -10.71 0.19
C LEU A 381 -17.15 -10.73 -0.66
N LEU A 382 -17.22 -9.94 -1.73
CA LEU A 382 -18.39 -9.91 -2.62
C LEU A 382 -18.60 -11.21 -3.39
N ARG A 383 -17.57 -12.05 -3.56
CA ARG A 383 -17.69 -13.35 -4.23
C ARG A 383 -18.11 -14.49 -3.30
N HIS A 384 -17.76 -14.38 -2.01
CA HIS A 384 -17.93 -15.45 -1.02
C HIS A 384 -18.93 -15.12 0.09
N ARG A 385 -19.67 -14.02 -0.04
CA ARG A 385 -20.69 -13.58 0.91
C ARG A 385 -21.88 -13.07 0.14
N ASP A 386 -23.09 -13.34 0.62
CA ASP A 386 -24.26 -12.68 0.08
C ASP A 386 -24.22 -11.19 0.44
N TYR A 387 -24.76 -10.36 -0.44
CA TYR A 387 -24.80 -8.92 -0.24
C TYR A 387 -26.00 -8.29 -0.95
N ALA A 388 -26.42 -7.14 -0.44
CA ALA A 388 -27.37 -6.25 -1.09
C ALA A 388 -26.64 -5.07 -1.72
N VAL A 389 -26.99 -4.75 -2.95
CA VAL A 389 -26.54 -3.51 -3.60
C VAL A 389 -27.46 -2.38 -3.13
N ARG A 390 -26.91 -1.41 -2.39
CA ARG A 390 -27.68 -0.27 -1.87
C ARG A 390 -27.57 0.97 -2.75
N GLY A 391 -26.49 1.09 -3.52
CA GLY A 391 -26.29 2.21 -4.43
C GLY A 391 -25.42 3.33 -3.84
N PRO A 392 -25.42 4.53 -4.46
CA PRO A 392 -24.69 5.69 -3.97
C PRO A 392 -25.12 6.10 -2.56
N ILE A 393 -24.15 6.44 -1.71
CA ILE A 393 -24.39 7.07 -0.40
C ILE A 393 -24.41 8.58 -0.62
N GLU A 394 -25.61 9.15 -0.60
CA GLU A 394 -25.82 10.59 -0.69
C GLU A 394 -25.45 11.26 0.65
N GLU A 395 -24.39 12.06 0.64
CA GLU A 395 -23.91 12.80 1.82
C GLU A 395 -23.20 14.08 1.35
N THR A 396 -23.75 15.24 1.73
CA THR A 396 -23.19 16.54 1.35
C THR A 396 -22.01 16.92 2.25
N TYR A 397 -20.85 17.10 1.64
CA TYR A 397 -19.63 17.61 2.25
C TYR A 397 -19.23 18.91 1.59
N VAL A 398 -19.12 19.98 2.38
CA VAL A 398 -18.58 21.27 1.93
C VAL A 398 -17.53 21.74 2.92
N ARG A 399 -16.32 22.01 2.43
CA ARG A 399 -15.21 22.53 3.23
C ARG A 399 -14.56 23.71 2.55
N ARG A 400 -14.44 24.82 3.30
CA ARG A 400 -13.62 25.97 2.91
C ARG A 400 -12.19 25.72 3.38
N VAL A 401 -11.23 25.93 2.49
CA VAL A 401 -9.79 25.72 2.75
C VAL A 401 -9.07 27.02 2.44
N ALA A 402 -8.23 27.48 3.36
CA ALA A 402 -7.41 28.69 3.17
C ALA A 402 -5.94 28.40 3.51
N GLY A 403 -5.03 28.96 2.72
CA GLY A 403 -3.59 28.77 2.89
C GLY A 403 -2.80 29.35 1.73
N HIS A 404 -1.54 29.68 1.93
CA HIS A 404 -0.63 30.20 0.88
C HIS A 404 -1.22 31.36 0.05
N GLY A 405 -1.97 32.26 0.69
CA GLY A 405 -2.58 33.43 0.04
C GLY A 405 -3.83 33.14 -0.82
N GLY A 406 -4.31 31.90 -0.86
CA GLY A 406 -5.50 31.49 -1.59
C GLY A 406 -6.65 31.00 -0.70
N ARG A 407 -7.84 30.88 -1.31
CA ARG A 407 -9.03 30.28 -0.72
C ARG A 407 -9.69 29.36 -1.74
N TRP A 408 -10.10 28.18 -1.29
CA TRP A 408 -10.74 27.16 -2.11
C TRP A 408 -11.97 26.58 -1.40
N VAL A 409 -12.87 25.99 -2.17
CA VAL A 409 -14.03 25.24 -1.64
C VAL A 409 -13.98 23.83 -2.20
N VAL A 410 -13.99 22.85 -1.31
CA VAL A 410 -14.14 21.43 -1.64
C VAL A 410 -15.59 21.07 -1.41
N ALA A 411 -16.27 20.59 -2.44
CA ALA A 411 -17.66 20.15 -2.37
C ALA A 411 -17.80 18.74 -2.95
N ARG A 412 -18.59 17.90 -2.26
CA ARG A 412 -18.98 16.54 -2.65
C ARG A 412 -20.39 16.27 -2.16
N ASP A 413 -21.15 15.51 -2.93
CA ASP A 413 -22.53 15.10 -2.66
C ASP A 413 -22.65 13.59 -2.43
N GLN A 414 -21.62 12.82 -2.80
CA GLN A 414 -21.59 11.37 -2.64
C GLN A 414 -20.35 10.90 -1.89
N ARG A 415 -20.55 9.93 -0.99
CA ARG A 415 -19.47 9.30 -0.21
C ARG A 415 -18.89 8.04 -0.84
N GLY A 416 -19.59 7.47 -1.83
CA GLY A 416 -19.20 6.26 -2.55
C GLY A 416 -20.40 5.36 -2.82
N TYR A 417 -20.17 4.14 -3.30
CA TYR A 417 -21.21 3.18 -3.66
C TYR A 417 -21.24 2.00 -2.68
N LEU A 418 -22.39 1.78 -2.04
CA LEU A 418 -22.55 0.84 -0.93
C LEU A 418 -22.99 -0.56 -1.38
N TYR A 419 -22.23 -1.55 -0.91
CA TYR A 419 -22.59 -2.95 -0.86
C TYR A 419 -22.73 -3.35 0.62
N GLU A 420 -23.88 -3.88 0.98
CA GLU A 420 -24.19 -4.32 2.34
C GLU A 420 -24.05 -5.84 2.44
N LEU A 421 -23.05 -6.32 3.18
CA LEU A 421 -22.75 -7.73 3.39
C LEU A 421 -23.77 -8.37 4.35
N THR A 422 -24.36 -9.47 3.93
CA THR A 422 -25.40 -10.19 4.68
C THR A 422 -25.09 -11.70 4.72
N PRO A 423 -24.81 -12.31 5.88
CA PRO A 423 -24.60 -11.65 7.18
C PRO A 423 -23.34 -10.76 7.17
N PRO A 424 -23.16 -9.84 8.13
CA PRO A 424 -21.93 -9.05 8.21
C PRO A 424 -20.74 -9.93 8.64
N VAL A 425 -19.50 -9.57 8.27
CA VAL A 425 -18.30 -10.33 8.66
C VAL A 425 -17.84 -9.89 10.05
N PRO A 426 -17.72 -10.80 11.03
CA PRO A 426 -17.20 -10.45 12.35
C PRO A 426 -15.72 -10.05 12.29
N VAL A 427 -15.37 -9.03 13.07
CA VAL A 427 -14.02 -8.47 13.17
C VAL A 427 -13.68 -8.34 14.64
N ASP A 428 -12.53 -8.88 15.05
CA ASP A 428 -12.02 -8.71 16.41
C ASP A 428 -10.79 -7.80 16.37
N VAL A 429 -10.94 -6.56 16.85
CA VAL A 429 -9.81 -5.63 16.98
C VAL A 429 -9.20 -5.79 18.36
N ARG A 430 -8.05 -6.45 18.43
CA ARG A 430 -7.40 -6.84 19.68
C ARG A 430 -6.45 -5.76 20.17
N ALA A 431 -6.53 -5.43 21.46
CA ALA A 431 -5.58 -4.52 22.08
C ALA A 431 -4.16 -5.08 22.08
N GLY A 432 -3.16 -4.21 21.91
CA GLY A 432 -1.75 -4.58 22.04
C GLY A 432 -1.32 -4.81 23.49
N SER A 433 -0.32 -5.66 23.68
CA SER A 433 0.22 -6.04 25.00
C SER A 433 1.09 -4.98 25.68
N VAL A 434 1.39 -3.85 25.01
CA VAL A 434 2.26 -2.78 25.53
C VAL A 434 1.64 -1.42 25.24
N GLY A 435 1.30 -0.67 26.29
CA GLY A 435 1.07 0.79 26.31
C GLY A 435 0.01 1.38 25.35
N ARG A 436 -1.17 1.74 25.87
CA ARG A 436 -2.15 2.79 25.46
C ARG A 436 -2.39 3.16 23.96
N ALA A 437 -1.87 2.43 22.98
CA ALA A 437 -2.11 2.68 21.55
C ALA A 437 -3.54 2.32 21.12
N CYS A 438 -4.13 1.40 21.89
CA CYS A 438 -5.52 1.01 21.86
C CYS A 438 -6.19 1.53 23.14
N ALA A 439 -7.28 2.27 22.99
CA ALA A 439 -8.14 2.66 24.09
C ALA A 439 -9.58 2.30 23.72
N ARG A 440 -10.33 1.82 24.71
CA ARG A 440 -11.79 1.74 24.62
C ARG A 440 -12.40 3.14 24.73
#